data_AF-A0A7Z0EF37-F1
#
_entry.id   AF-A0A7Z0EF37-F1
#
_cell.length_a   1.000
_cell.length_b   1.000
_cell.length_c   1.000
_cell.angle_alpha   90.00
_cell.angle_beta   90.00
_cell.angle_gamma   90.00
#
_symmetry.space_group_name_H-M   'P 1'
#
loop_
_entity.id
_entity.type
_entity.pdbx_description
1 polymer ?
#
loop_
_entity_poly.entity_id
_entity_poly.type
_entity_poly.pdbx_seq_one_letter_code
_entity_poly.pdbx_strand_id
1 'polypeptide(L)'
;MSALGDLSGDTDASIAALKLGPTQLAEIERNRELETSPTMAAVDRYTGVLYDALDAPSLSEAARSFAGDHLQIHSALFGPVGALDLIPAYRFSHDSKLPGLPLKKHWSSAIAGVLTETNGLVLDLRSEAYVHLGPAPRREDSVFLRVVTEAENGQKRALNHFNKKSKGEFTRALLQAERDFSNVAELLDWARTAGFRLHHGAPGEVELVVEQLTIAQLAERSASRRPLV
;
A
#
# COMPACT_ATOMS: atom_id res chain seq x y z
N MET A 1 -12.17 -16.82 -3.42
CA MET A 1 -11.30 -17.94 -2.99
C MET A 1 -11.49 -19.17 -3.87
N SER A 2 -12.69 -19.77 -3.98
CA SER A 2 -12.96 -20.95 -4.84
C SER A 2 -12.30 -20.88 -6.23
N ALA A 3 -12.56 -19.83 -7.02
CA ALA A 3 -11.99 -19.70 -8.36
C ALA A 3 -10.44 -19.68 -8.41
N LEU A 4 -9.79 -19.21 -7.34
CA LEU A 4 -8.33 -19.25 -7.22
C LEU A 4 -7.83 -20.66 -6.83
N GLY A 5 -8.57 -21.35 -5.96
CA GLY A 5 -8.31 -22.76 -5.63
C GLY A 5 -8.46 -23.65 -6.87
N ASP A 6 -9.53 -23.48 -7.62
CA ASP A 6 -9.80 -24.20 -8.88
C ASP A 6 -8.67 -23.97 -9.90
N LEU A 7 -8.28 -22.70 -10.10
CA LEU A 7 -7.14 -22.35 -10.97
C LEU A 7 -5.86 -23.05 -10.51
N SER A 8 -5.63 -23.12 -9.20
CA SER A 8 -4.42 -23.72 -8.63
C SER A 8 -4.33 -25.23 -8.87
N GLY A 9 -5.43 -25.90 -9.24
CA GLY A 9 -5.42 -27.29 -9.71
C GLY A 9 -4.67 -27.50 -11.03
N ASP A 10 -4.53 -26.46 -11.85
CA ASP A 10 -3.82 -26.47 -13.13
C ASP A 10 -2.55 -25.59 -13.04
N THR A 11 -1.38 -26.24 -13.08
CA THR A 11 -0.08 -25.58 -12.95
C THR A 11 0.19 -24.59 -14.08
N ASP A 12 -0.05 -24.97 -15.34
CA ASP A 12 0.28 -24.13 -16.50
C ASP A 12 -0.67 -22.93 -16.57
N ALA A 13 -1.96 -23.16 -16.32
CA ALA A 13 -2.93 -22.08 -16.21
C ALA A 13 -2.58 -21.12 -15.07
N SER A 14 -2.15 -21.64 -13.92
CA SER A 14 -1.72 -20.83 -12.78
C SER A 14 -0.49 -19.97 -13.08
N ILE A 15 0.54 -20.53 -13.73
CA ILE A 15 1.73 -19.77 -14.13
C ILE A 15 1.33 -18.59 -15.01
N ALA A 16 0.49 -18.83 -16.03
CA ALA A 16 0.04 -17.80 -16.95
C ALA A 16 -0.85 -16.75 -16.27
N ALA A 17 -1.84 -17.19 -15.47
CA ALA A 17 -2.82 -16.33 -14.82
C ALA A 17 -2.24 -15.46 -13.70
N LEU A 18 -1.28 -16.00 -12.93
CA LEU A 18 -0.66 -15.34 -11.78
C LEU A 18 0.69 -14.71 -12.10
N LYS A 19 1.15 -14.84 -13.36
CA LYS A 19 2.42 -14.33 -13.89
C LYS A 19 3.61 -14.80 -13.05
N LEU A 20 3.68 -16.11 -12.80
CA LEU A 20 4.70 -16.70 -11.94
C LEU A 20 5.99 -16.92 -12.72
N GLY A 21 7.11 -16.50 -12.14
CA GLY A 21 8.44 -16.90 -12.60
C GLY A 21 8.82 -18.31 -12.13
N PRO A 22 9.92 -18.87 -12.65
CA PRO A 22 10.39 -20.22 -12.29
C PRO A 22 10.62 -20.44 -10.79
N THR A 23 10.98 -19.39 -10.06
CA THR A 23 11.22 -19.43 -8.61
C THR A 23 9.95 -19.32 -7.76
N GLN A 24 8.79 -19.13 -8.38
CA GLN A 24 7.53 -18.83 -7.71
C GLN A 24 6.51 -19.96 -7.82
N LEU A 25 6.90 -21.15 -8.31
CA LEU A 25 5.97 -22.26 -8.52
C LEU A 25 5.36 -22.79 -7.20
N ALA A 26 6.09 -22.67 -6.08
CA ALA A 26 5.58 -23.03 -4.75
C ALA A 26 4.35 -22.18 -4.33
N GLU A 27 4.15 -21.02 -4.96
CA GLU A 27 2.99 -20.17 -4.69
C GLU A 27 1.67 -20.78 -5.18
N ILE A 28 1.72 -21.72 -6.13
CA ILE A 28 0.53 -22.44 -6.60
C ILE A 28 0.00 -23.34 -5.48
N GLU A 29 0.88 -24.09 -4.82
CA GLU A 29 0.49 -24.95 -3.69
C GLU A 29 -0.06 -24.12 -2.53
N ARG A 30 0.58 -22.98 -2.23
CA ARG A 30 0.07 -22.03 -1.24
C ARG A 30 -1.38 -21.58 -1.54
N ASN A 31 -1.73 -21.39 -2.82
CA ASN A 31 -3.09 -21.06 -3.20
C ASN A 31 -4.07 -22.26 -3.14
N ARG A 32 -3.59 -23.51 -3.16
CA ARG A 32 -4.44 -24.70 -2.91
C ARG A 32 -4.81 -24.82 -1.44
N GLU A 33 -3.91 -24.42 -0.55
CA GLU A 33 -4.07 -24.53 0.90
C GLU A 33 -4.78 -23.30 1.54
N LEU A 34 -5.38 -22.39 0.74
CA LEU A 34 -5.88 -21.10 1.25
C LEU A 34 -6.84 -21.21 2.44
N GLU A 35 -7.71 -22.22 2.42
CA GLU A 35 -8.75 -22.42 3.44
C GLU A 35 -8.20 -23.04 4.73
N THR A 36 -7.04 -23.69 4.67
CA THR A 36 -6.42 -24.40 5.80
C THR A 36 -5.12 -23.74 6.28
N SER A 37 -4.60 -22.77 5.53
CA SER A 37 -3.34 -22.08 5.82
C SER A 37 -3.41 -21.25 7.10
N PRO A 38 -2.36 -21.25 7.94
CA PRO A 38 -2.28 -20.35 9.09
C PRO A 38 -2.40 -18.87 8.68
N THR A 39 -3.18 -18.12 9.45
CA THR A 39 -3.43 -16.70 9.21
C THR A 39 -2.46 -15.80 9.98
N MET A 40 -2.25 -14.58 9.49
CA MET A 40 -1.42 -13.54 10.10
C MET A 40 -2.06 -12.18 9.84
N ALA A 41 -1.85 -11.20 10.71
CA ALA A 41 -2.32 -9.83 10.50
C ALA A 41 -1.85 -9.30 9.14
N ALA A 42 -2.75 -8.65 8.40
CA ALA A 42 -2.50 -8.18 7.04
C ALA A 42 -1.26 -7.28 6.94
N VAL A 43 -1.02 -6.44 7.95
CA VAL A 43 0.12 -5.52 7.99
C VAL A 43 1.47 -6.24 8.11
N ASP A 44 1.51 -7.45 8.69
CA ASP A 44 2.72 -8.26 8.79
C ASP A 44 2.83 -9.30 7.66
N ARG A 45 1.71 -9.60 6.97
CA ARG A 45 1.66 -10.61 5.90
C ARG A 45 2.41 -10.18 4.65
N TYR A 46 2.26 -8.91 4.27
CA TYR A 46 2.83 -8.39 3.04
C TYR A 46 4.26 -7.89 3.24
N THR A 47 5.07 -8.03 2.20
CA THR A 47 6.51 -7.71 2.24
C THR A 47 6.93 -6.84 1.06
N GLY A 48 8.17 -6.34 1.13
CA GLY A 48 8.78 -5.56 0.08
C GLY A 48 8.75 -4.07 0.37
N VAL A 49 9.34 -3.28 -0.53
CA VAL A 49 9.80 -1.88 -0.30
C VAL A 49 8.85 -0.98 0.51
N LEU A 50 7.53 -1.08 0.34
CA LEU A 50 6.58 -0.29 1.14
C LEU A 50 6.49 -0.84 2.57
N TYR A 51 6.26 -2.14 2.73
CA TYR A 51 6.11 -2.79 4.02
C TYR A 51 7.42 -2.83 4.80
N ASP A 52 8.56 -3.00 4.13
CA ASP A 52 9.88 -2.92 4.76
C ASP A 52 10.14 -1.52 5.34
N ALA A 53 9.61 -0.47 4.70
CA ALA A 53 9.72 0.91 5.17
C ALA A 53 8.67 1.28 6.23
N LEU A 54 7.50 0.67 6.17
CA LEU A 54 6.48 0.75 7.21
C LEU A 54 6.99 0.11 8.51
N ASP A 55 7.68 -1.03 8.38
CA ASP A 55 8.30 -1.80 9.47
C ASP A 55 7.33 -2.02 10.65
N ALA A 56 6.16 -2.58 10.33
CA ALA A 56 5.06 -2.78 11.28
C ALA A 56 5.45 -3.59 12.55
N PRO A 57 6.36 -4.58 12.49
CA PRO A 57 6.80 -5.30 13.69
C PRO A 57 7.52 -4.42 14.73
N SER A 58 8.07 -3.26 14.34
CA SER A 58 8.76 -2.35 15.25
C SER A 58 7.90 -1.20 15.77
N LEU A 59 6.60 -1.18 15.45
CA LEU A 59 5.66 -0.22 16.01
C LEU A 59 5.46 -0.46 17.52
N SER A 60 5.22 0.60 18.27
CA SER A 60 4.75 0.51 19.66
C SER A 60 3.37 -0.17 19.69
N GLU A 61 2.98 -0.71 20.85
CA GLU A 61 1.65 -1.29 21.04
C GLU A 61 0.54 -0.27 20.73
N ALA A 62 0.71 0.98 21.15
CA ALA A 62 -0.24 2.07 20.88
C ALA A 62 -0.35 2.39 19.39
N ALA A 63 0.77 2.58 18.68
CA ALA A 63 0.77 2.80 17.22
C ALA A 63 0.18 1.60 16.45
N ARG A 64 0.38 0.38 16.96
CA ARG A 64 -0.17 -0.83 16.37
C ARG A 64 -1.68 -0.96 16.61
N SER A 65 -2.17 -0.57 17.79
CA SER A 65 -3.59 -0.43 18.07
C SER A 65 -4.21 0.62 17.15
N PHE A 66 -3.57 1.78 17.03
CA PHE A 66 -4.00 2.86 16.13
C PHE A 66 -4.07 2.38 14.67
N ALA A 67 -3.12 1.55 14.23
CA ALA A 67 -3.17 0.93 12.90
C ALA A 67 -4.39 0.02 12.70
N GLY A 68 -4.81 -0.71 13.75
CA GLY A 68 -6.00 -1.56 13.70
C GLY A 68 -7.27 -0.78 13.37
N ASP A 69 -7.37 0.46 13.87
CA ASP A 69 -8.54 1.31 13.69
C ASP A 69 -8.47 2.18 12.41
N HIS A 70 -7.26 2.57 11.97
CA HIS A 70 -7.08 3.61 10.94
C HIS A 70 -6.41 3.15 9.64
N LEU A 71 -5.72 2.01 9.62
CA LEU A 71 -5.03 1.52 8.42
C LEU A 71 -5.82 0.40 7.75
N GLN A 72 -6.22 0.64 6.51
CA GLN A 72 -6.75 -0.38 5.60
C GLN A 72 -5.73 -0.75 4.53
N ILE A 73 -5.64 -2.04 4.23
CA ILE A 73 -4.78 -2.62 3.21
C ILE A 73 -5.65 -3.21 2.11
N HIS A 74 -5.39 -2.86 0.85
CA HIS A 74 -6.13 -3.43 -0.28
C HIS A 74 -5.51 -4.77 -0.69
N SER A 75 -6.10 -5.86 -0.20
CA SER A 75 -5.83 -7.22 -0.66
C SER A 75 -6.49 -7.49 -2.01
N ALA A 76 -5.74 -7.96 -3.01
CA ALA A 76 -6.33 -8.36 -4.30
C ALA A 76 -7.35 -9.51 -4.17
N LEU A 77 -7.23 -10.35 -3.11
CA LEU A 77 -8.07 -11.52 -2.89
C LEU A 77 -9.26 -11.22 -1.97
N PHE A 78 -9.09 -10.30 -1.03
CA PHE A 78 -10.09 -10.02 0.02
C PHE A 78 -10.69 -8.60 -0.06
N GLY A 79 -10.21 -7.75 -0.97
CA GLY A 79 -10.58 -6.34 -1.01
C GLY A 79 -9.87 -5.54 0.10
N PRO A 80 -10.40 -4.38 0.51
CA PRO A 80 -9.93 -3.65 1.68
C PRO A 80 -10.09 -4.49 2.95
N VAL A 81 -9.01 -4.71 3.68
CA VAL A 81 -8.97 -5.37 4.99
C VAL A 81 -8.29 -4.44 6.00
N GLY A 82 -8.66 -4.52 7.28
CA GLY A 82 -7.98 -3.81 8.35
C GLY A 82 -6.54 -4.29 8.54
N ALA A 83 -5.66 -3.44 9.07
CA ALA A 83 -4.25 -3.77 9.28
C ALA A 83 -4.03 -5.03 10.14
N LEU A 84 -4.92 -5.25 11.11
CA LEU A 84 -4.85 -6.38 12.05
C LEU A 84 -5.74 -7.57 11.66
N ASP A 85 -6.47 -7.49 10.54
CA ASP A 85 -7.27 -8.61 10.05
C ASP A 85 -6.36 -9.79 9.69
N LEU A 86 -6.73 -10.98 10.16
CA LEU A 86 -5.96 -12.20 9.95
C LEU A 86 -6.23 -12.78 8.55
N ILE A 87 -5.20 -12.84 7.71
CA ILE A 87 -5.28 -13.37 6.34
C ILE A 87 -4.28 -14.52 6.11
N PRO A 88 -4.66 -15.54 5.29
CA PRO A 88 -3.74 -16.61 4.92
C PRO A 88 -2.62 -16.09 4.02
N ALA A 89 -1.57 -16.89 3.85
CA ALA A 89 -0.58 -16.62 2.81
C ALA A 89 -1.19 -16.99 1.45
N TYR A 90 -1.03 -16.12 0.45
CA TYR A 90 -1.57 -16.35 -0.90
C TYR A 90 -0.76 -15.61 -1.97
N ARG A 91 -0.89 -16.05 -3.21
CA ARG A 91 -0.34 -15.37 -4.39
C ARG A 91 -1.46 -14.97 -5.34
N PHE A 92 -1.84 -13.72 -5.25
CA PHE A 92 -2.83 -13.10 -6.12
C PHE A 92 -2.61 -11.59 -6.13
N SER A 93 -2.66 -10.96 -7.30
CA SER A 93 -2.35 -9.55 -7.50
C SER A 93 -3.47 -8.87 -8.29
N HIS A 94 -3.49 -7.54 -8.30
CA HIS A 94 -4.48 -6.73 -9.03
C HIS A 94 -4.53 -7.04 -10.54
N ASP A 95 -3.46 -7.62 -11.09
CA ASP A 95 -3.29 -7.97 -12.51
C ASP A 95 -3.31 -9.48 -12.77
N SER A 96 -3.64 -10.28 -11.76
CA SER A 96 -3.94 -11.70 -11.92
C SER A 96 -5.22 -11.89 -12.74
N LYS A 97 -5.24 -12.95 -13.55
CA LYS A 97 -6.36 -13.23 -14.47
C LYS A 97 -7.06 -14.51 -14.07
N LEU A 98 -8.25 -14.39 -13.47
CA LEU A 98 -9.12 -15.55 -13.24
C LEU A 98 -10.03 -15.75 -14.45
N PRO A 99 -10.07 -16.95 -15.05
CA PRO A 99 -11.00 -17.27 -16.13
C PRO A 99 -12.44 -16.96 -15.73
N GLY A 100 -13.16 -16.20 -16.55
CA GLY A 100 -14.57 -15.85 -16.31
C GLY A 100 -14.82 -14.83 -15.18
N LEU A 101 -13.79 -14.34 -14.49
CA LEU A 101 -13.94 -13.43 -13.35
C LEU A 101 -13.07 -12.17 -13.49
N PRO A 102 -13.52 -11.15 -14.25
CA PRO A 102 -12.81 -9.88 -14.37
C PRO A 102 -12.77 -9.15 -13.02
N LEU A 103 -11.58 -8.94 -12.46
CA LEU A 103 -11.42 -8.43 -11.08
C LEU A 103 -12.05 -7.07 -10.85
N LYS A 104 -11.91 -6.13 -11.78
CA LYS A 104 -12.57 -4.83 -11.66
C LYS A 104 -14.09 -4.96 -11.55
N LYS A 105 -14.70 -5.81 -12.38
CA LYS A 105 -16.15 -6.03 -12.35
C LYS A 105 -16.57 -6.69 -11.03
N HIS A 106 -15.76 -7.61 -10.54
CA HIS A 106 -16.01 -8.30 -9.27
C HIS A 106 -15.92 -7.33 -8.07
N TRP A 107 -14.91 -6.47 -8.05
CA TRP A 107 -14.59 -5.65 -6.87
C TRP A 107 -15.21 -4.26 -6.85
N SER A 108 -15.44 -3.62 -8.00
CA SER A 108 -15.71 -2.18 -8.06
C SER A 108 -16.88 -1.73 -7.20
N SER A 109 -17.99 -2.48 -7.16
CA SER A 109 -19.16 -2.09 -6.37
C SER A 109 -18.91 -2.26 -4.87
N ALA A 110 -18.31 -3.38 -4.46
CA ALA A 110 -18.04 -3.67 -3.05
C ALA A 110 -17.03 -2.69 -2.45
N ILE A 111 -15.93 -2.42 -3.18
CA ILE A 111 -14.90 -1.48 -2.73
C ILE A 111 -15.44 -0.06 -2.65
N ALA A 112 -16.19 0.38 -3.66
CA ALA A 112 -16.79 1.71 -3.64
C ALA A 112 -17.78 1.87 -2.47
N GLY A 113 -18.57 0.83 -2.17
CA GLY A 113 -19.47 0.80 -1.01
C GLY A 113 -18.72 1.03 0.30
N VAL A 114 -17.73 0.17 0.60
CA VAL A 114 -16.93 0.26 1.83
C VAL A 114 -16.26 1.63 1.96
N LEU A 115 -15.61 2.14 0.91
CA LEU A 115 -14.92 3.43 0.96
C LEU A 115 -15.87 4.63 1.07
N THR A 116 -17.10 4.51 0.57
CA THR A 116 -18.12 5.56 0.70
C THR A 116 -18.66 5.63 2.12
N GLU A 117 -18.80 4.49 2.79
CA GLU A 117 -19.30 4.37 4.16
C GLU A 117 -18.26 4.76 5.23
N THR A 118 -16.97 4.76 4.89
CA THR A 118 -15.91 5.28 5.77
C THR A 118 -16.17 6.76 6.05
N ASN A 119 -16.26 7.15 7.32
CA ASN A 119 -16.43 8.55 7.72
C ASN A 119 -15.08 9.25 7.94
N GLY A 120 -15.06 10.58 7.82
CA GLY A 120 -13.87 11.39 8.04
C GLY A 120 -12.84 11.31 6.91
N LEU A 121 -11.62 11.74 7.21
CA LEU A 121 -10.55 11.86 6.22
C LEU A 121 -10.12 10.48 5.70
N VAL A 122 -10.37 10.24 4.41
CA VAL A 122 -9.85 9.10 3.66
C VAL A 122 -8.60 9.54 2.90
N LEU A 123 -7.46 9.00 3.28
CA LEU A 123 -6.19 9.24 2.63
C LEU A 123 -5.76 7.99 1.85
N ASP A 124 -5.98 8.00 0.53
CA ASP A 124 -5.73 6.84 -0.34
C ASP A 124 -4.26 6.79 -0.81
N LEU A 125 -3.48 5.88 -0.21
CA LEU A 125 -2.09 5.61 -0.57
C LEU A 125 -1.93 4.43 -1.55
N ARG A 126 -3.02 3.83 -2.04
CA ARG A 126 -2.93 2.65 -2.92
C ARG A 126 -2.18 2.99 -4.21
N SER A 127 -1.67 1.97 -4.90
CA SER A 127 -1.21 2.19 -6.26
C SER A 127 -2.42 2.41 -7.18
N GLU A 128 -2.23 3.14 -8.28
CA GLU A 128 -3.31 3.38 -9.25
C GLU A 128 -3.93 2.08 -9.76
N ALA A 129 -3.14 1.00 -9.86
CA ALA A 129 -3.62 -0.30 -10.27
C ALA A 129 -4.64 -0.90 -9.28
N TYR A 130 -4.44 -0.70 -7.98
CA TYR A 130 -5.42 -1.09 -6.95
C TYR A 130 -6.60 -0.12 -6.86
N VAL A 131 -6.37 1.19 -7.05
CA VAL A 131 -7.46 2.18 -7.17
C VAL A 131 -8.38 1.82 -8.34
N HIS A 132 -7.84 1.30 -9.45
CA HIS A 132 -8.63 0.90 -10.62
C HIS A 132 -9.62 -0.24 -10.35
N LEU A 133 -9.37 -1.06 -9.32
CA LEU A 133 -10.31 -2.11 -8.90
C LEU A 133 -11.53 -1.55 -8.17
N GLY A 134 -11.45 -0.31 -7.65
CA GLY A 134 -12.51 0.36 -6.91
C GLY A 134 -12.03 1.72 -6.40
N PRO A 135 -12.37 2.82 -7.10
CA PRO A 135 -11.93 4.15 -6.71
C PRO A 135 -12.61 4.61 -5.43
N ALA A 136 -11.90 5.40 -4.62
CA ALA A 136 -12.48 6.08 -3.46
C ALA A 136 -13.57 7.09 -3.89
N PRO A 137 -14.52 7.43 -3.01
CA PRO A 137 -15.54 8.45 -3.29
C PRO A 137 -14.89 9.80 -3.57
N ARG A 138 -15.51 10.58 -4.47
CA ARG A 138 -15.13 11.98 -4.70
C ARG A 138 -15.85 12.86 -3.69
N ARG A 139 -15.16 13.20 -2.60
CA ARG A 139 -15.62 14.12 -1.55
C ARG A 139 -14.44 14.91 -1.01
N GLU A 140 -14.71 15.98 -0.28
CA GLU A 140 -13.68 16.94 0.19
C GLU A 140 -12.64 16.31 1.12
N ASP A 141 -13.09 15.40 1.97
CA ASP A 141 -12.30 14.64 2.93
C ASP A 141 -11.85 13.28 2.36
N SER A 142 -11.75 13.12 1.04
CA SER A 142 -11.22 11.92 0.39
C SER A 142 -10.17 12.33 -0.64
N VAL A 143 -8.90 12.06 -0.32
CA VAL A 143 -7.76 12.51 -1.12
C VAL A 143 -6.82 11.37 -1.48
N PHE A 144 -6.34 11.38 -2.71
CA PHE A 144 -5.32 10.44 -3.20
C PHE A 144 -3.91 11.02 -3.00
N LEU A 145 -3.01 10.23 -2.42
CA LEU A 145 -1.62 10.63 -2.22
C LEU A 145 -0.74 10.25 -3.40
N ARG A 146 -0.23 11.28 -4.09
CA ARG A 146 0.83 11.17 -5.10
C ARG A 146 2.19 11.38 -4.46
N VAL A 147 3.17 10.58 -4.88
CA VAL A 147 4.57 10.83 -4.55
C VAL A 147 5.24 11.46 -5.76
N VAL A 148 5.87 12.60 -5.56
CA VAL A 148 6.50 13.39 -6.61
C VAL A 148 7.92 13.77 -6.20
N THR A 149 8.78 13.98 -7.19
CA THR A 149 10.07 14.64 -6.99
C THR A 149 10.04 16.05 -7.53
N GLU A 150 10.76 16.93 -6.86
CA GLU A 150 11.04 18.26 -7.36
C GLU A 150 12.37 18.25 -8.11
N ALA A 151 12.35 18.70 -9.36
CA ALA A 151 13.55 18.95 -10.15
C ALA A 151 14.23 20.26 -9.70
N GLU A 152 15.50 20.44 -10.04
CA GLU A 152 16.28 21.65 -9.69
C GLU A 152 15.64 22.96 -10.17
N ASN A 153 14.77 22.91 -11.19
CA ASN A 153 14.02 24.06 -11.70
C ASN A 153 12.64 24.25 -11.03
N GLY A 154 12.36 23.53 -9.93
CA GLY A 154 11.08 23.56 -9.22
C GLY A 154 9.95 22.76 -9.89
N GLN A 155 10.21 22.08 -11.03
CA GLN A 155 9.17 21.25 -11.65
C GLN A 155 8.99 19.93 -10.90
N LYS A 156 7.74 19.62 -10.56
CA LYS A 156 7.37 18.33 -9.97
C LYS A 156 7.23 17.26 -11.06
N ARG A 157 7.81 16.08 -10.83
CA ARG A 157 7.72 14.91 -11.72
C ARG A 157 7.29 13.68 -10.93
N ALA A 158 6.42 12.86 -11.52
CA ALA A 158 6.05 11.58 -10.95
C ALA A 158 7.27 10.64 -10.93
N LEU A 159 7.45 9.94 -9.81
CA LEU A 159 8.48 8.92 -9.63
C LEU A 159 7.89 7.53 -9.88
N ASN A 160 8.70 6.58 -10.36
CA ASN A 160 8.28 5.18 -10.52
C ASN A 160 8.88 4.22 -9.48
N HIS A 161 10.08 4.48 -8.93
CA HIS A 161 10.76 3.54 -8.02
C HIS A 161 10.70 3.93 -6.53
N PHE A 162 10.76 5.22 -6.18
CA PHE A 162 10.79 5.68 -4.78
C PHE A 162 9.40 5.77 -4.12
N ASN A 163 8.31 5.71 -4.90
CA ASN A 163 6.94 5.87 -4.38
C ASN A 163 6.60 4.89 -3.26
N LYS A 164 7.05 3.64 -3.36
CA LYS A 164 6.70 2.60 -2.39
C LYS A 164 7.34 2.86 -1.04
N LYS A 165 8.63 3.18 -1.03
CA LYS A 165 9.39 3.43 0.19
C LYS A 165 8.81 4.63 0.94
N SER A 166 8.64 5.76 0.26
CA SER A 166 8.14 6.98 0.89
C SER A 166 6.69 6.87 1.35
N LYS A 167 5.85 6.09 0.66
CA LYS A 167 4.52 5.73 1.17
C LYS A 167 4.62 4.92 2.47
N GLY A 168 5.51 3.94 2.55
CA GLY A 168 5.75 3.17 3.78
C GLY A 168 6.24 4.04 4.94
N GLU A 169 7.25 4.90 4.70
CA GLU A 169 7.78 5.83 5.70
C GLU A 169 6.71 6.82 6.19
N PHE A 170 5.88 7.34 5.26
CA PHE A 170 4.81 8.27 5.62
C PHE A 170 3.67 7.58 6.38
N THR A 171 3.25 6.38 5.96
CA THR A 171 2.29 5.57 6.72
C THR A 171 2.81 5.27 8.12
N ARG A 172 4.08 4.90 8.26
CA ARG A 172 4.69 4.67 9.58
C ARG A 172 4.59 5.90 10.48
N ALA A 173 4.95 7.07 9.95
CA ALA A 173 4.91 8.30 10.71
C ALA A 173 3.47 8.68 11.14
N LEU A 174 2.48 8.45 10.28
CA LEU A 174 1.07 8.64 10.62
C LEU A 174 0.65 7.75 11.79
N LEU A 175 1.02 6.46 11.74
CA LEU A 175 0.69 5.51 12.81
C LEU A 175 1.38 5.85 14.13
N GLN A 176 2.64 6.29 14.09
CA GLN A 176 3.41 6.70 15.27
C GLN A 176 2.94 8.03 15.87
N ALA A 177 2.26 8.86 15.10
CA ALA A 177 1.67 10.09 15.60
C ALA A 177 0.39 9.84 16.41
N GLU A 178 -0.24 8.67 16.24
CA GLU A 178 -1.43 8.23 17.00
C GLU A 178 -2.53 9.31 17.02
N ARG A 179 -2.71 9.99 15.87
CA ARG A 179 -3.58 11.16 15.75
C ARG A 179 -4.57 11.02 14.60
N ASP A 180 -5.82 11.33 14.91
CA ASP A 180 -6.87 11.55 13.92
C ASP A 180 -6.81 12.97 13.35
N PHE A 181 -6.86 13.04 12.02
CA PHE A 181 -6.93 14.29 11.28
C PHE A 181 -8.35 14.51 10.79
N SER A 182 -8.99 15.58 11.27
CA SER A 182 -10.38 15.88 10.91
C SER A 182 -10.54 16.32 9.44
N ASN A 183 -9.46 16.83 8.84
CA ASN A 183 -9.45 17.36 7.48
C ASN A 183 -8.03 17.39 6.89
N VAL A 184 -7.95 17.68 5.59
CA VAL A 184 -6.70 17.75 4.83
C VAL A 184 -5.76 18.85 5.36
N ALA A 185 -6.28 19.99 5.81
CA ALA A 185 -5.44 21.09 6.29
C ALA A 185 -4.63 20.69 7.55
N GLU A 186 -5.28 20.03 8.51
CA GLU A 186 -4.60 19.50 9.71
C GLU A 186 -3.51 18.47 9.36
N LEU A 187 -3.79 17.59 8.37
CA LEU A 187 -2.81 16.62 7.89
C LEU A 187 -1.58 17.32 7.30
N LEU A 188 -1.76 18.36 6.48
CA LEU A 188 -0.67 19.12 5.88
C LEU A 188 0.17 19.85 6.94
N ASP A 189 -0.48 20.46 7.93
CA ASP A 189 0.20 21.14 9.02
C ASP A 189 1.03 20.18 9.87
N TRP A 190 0.47 19.04 10.24
CA TRP A 190 1.22 18.01 10.96
C TRP A 190 2.36 17.45 10.12
N ALA A 191 2.13 17.15 8.83
CA ALA A 191 3.16 16.60 7.95
C ALA A 191 4.41 17.49 7.93
N ARG A 192 4.22 18.82 7.86
CA ARG A 192 5.30 19.81 7.97
C ARG A 192 6.06 19.69 9.30
N THR A 193 5.35 19.59 10.43
CA THR A 193 5.99 19.43 11.75
C THR A 193 6.72 18.10 11.90
N ALA A 194 6.26 17.05 11.22
CA ALA A 194 6.86 15.73 11.18
C ALA A 194 8.00 15.61 10.14
N GLY A 195 8.36 16.69 9.45
CA GLY A 195 9.47 16.73 8.49
C GLY A 195 9.12 16.24 7.08
N PHE A 196 7.83 16.05 6.77
CA PHE A 196 7.35 15.70 5.44
C PHE A 196 6.93 16.95 4.66
N ARG A 197 7.27 16.99 3.36
CA ARG A 197 6.77 18.02 2.45
C ARG A 197 5.51 17.52 1.76
N LEU A 198 4.35 17.86 2.33
CA LEU A 198 3.04 17.51 1.79
C LEU A 198 2.33 18.78 1.30
N HIS A 199 1.82 18.76 0.07
CA HIS A 199 1.14 19.90 -0.53
C HIS A 199 -0.19 19.46 -1.16
N HIS A 200 -1.09 20.43 -1.41
CA HIS A 200 -2.21 20.19 -2.30
C HIS A 200 -1.71 19.90 -3.73
N GLY A 201 -2.30 18.88 -4.36
CA GLY A 201 -2.09 18.54 -5.76
C GLY A 201 -3.27 19.01 -6.63
N ALA A 202 -3.62 18.19 -7.63
CA ALA A 202 -4.86 18.37 -8.36
C ALA A 202 -6.09 18.22 -7.42
N PRO A 203 -7.30 18.64 -7.83
CA PRO A 203 -8.50 18.46 -7.01
C PRO A 203 -8.69 16.99 -6.59
N GLY A 204 -8.81 16.77 -5.27
CA GLY A 204 -8.88 15.43 -4.67
C GLY A 204 -7.53 14.74 -4.48
N GLU A 205 -6.41 15.46 -4.58
CA GLU A 205 -5.07 14.90 -4.42
C GLU A 205 -4.19 15.71 -3.47
N VAL A 206 -3.28 15.00 -2.80
CA VAL A 206 -2.16 15.57 -2.06
C VAL A 206 -0.84 15.01 -2.61
N GLU A 207 0.20 15.83 -2.61
CA GLU A 207 1.51 15.49 -3.15
C GLU A 207 2.55 15.42 -2.03
N LEU A 208 3.07 14.22 -1.79
CA LEU A 208 4.24 13.99 -0.96
C LEU A 208 5.49 14.21 -1.82
N VAL A 209 6.21 15.29 -1.55
CA VAL A 209 7.42 15.66 -2.27
C VAL A 209 8.62 14.98 -1.60
N VAL A 210 9.36 14.21 -2.38
CA VAL A 210 10.58 13.53 -1.95
C VAL A 210 11.79 14.05 -2.72
N GLU A 211 12.92 14.18 -2.05
CA GLU A 211 14.16 14.60 -2.69
C GLU A 211 14.74 13.43 -3.51
N GLN A 212 15.15 13.72 -4.75
CA GLN A 212 16.07 12.80 -5.43
C GLN A 212 17.44 12.98 -4.78
N LEU A 213 17.86 12.03 -3.95
CA LEU A 213 19.27 11.92 -3.63
C LEU A 213 19.99 11.53 -4.92
N THR A 214 20.89 12.40 -5.37
CA THR A 214 21.83 12.07 -6.45
C THR A 214 22.69 10.86 -6.03
N ILE A 215 23.26 10.15 -7.01
CA ILE A 215 24.18 9.03 -6.74
C ILE A 215 25.33 9.47 -5.81
N ALA A 216 25.79 10.73 -5.93
CA ALA A 216 26.80 11.32 -5.06
C ALA A 216 26.32 11.43 -3.59
N GLN A 217 25.10 11.92 -3.35
CA GLN A 217 24.54 12.06 -2.00
C GLN A 217 24.23 10.70 -1.34
N LEU A 218 23.89 9.68 -2.13
CA LEU A 218 23.74 8.30 -1.65
C LEU A 218 25.09 7.68 -1.22
N ALA A 219 26.17 7.99 -1.93
CA ALA A 219 27.53 7.54 -1.60
C ALA A 219 28.04 8.20 -0.30
N GLU A 220 27.81 9.50 -0.12
CA GLU A 220 28.22 10.23 1.09
C GLU A 220 27.47 9.77 2.35
N ARG A 221 26.16 9.53 2.26
CA ARG A 221 25.37 8.98 3.39
C ARG A 221 25.78 7.56 3.77
N SER A 222 26.19 6.76 2.81
CA SER A 222 26.71 5.41 3.05
C SER A 222 28.11 5.43 3.68
N ALA A 223 28.94 6.41 3.32
CA ALA A 223 30.24 6.63 3.94
C ALA A 223 30.13 7.12 5.39
N SER A 224 29.15 7.97 5.70
CA SER A 224 28.93 8.53 7.04
C SER A 224 28.30 7.55 8.03
N ARG A 225 27.80 6.38 7.58
CA ARG A 225 27.23 5.31 8.44
C ARG A 225 28.23 4.19 8.77
N ARG A 226 29.51 4.28 8.36
CA ARG A 226 30.52 3.31 8.83
C ARG A 226 30.82 3.59 10.31
N PRO A 227 30.80 2.58 11.20
CA PRO A 227 31.27 2.78 12.55
C PRO A 227 32.76 3.13 12.48
N LEU A 228 33.17 4.14 13.25
CA LEU A 228 34.58 4.33 13.58
C LEU A 228 35.04 3.04 14.28
N VAL A 229 35.93 2.30 13.61
CA VAL A 229 36.65 1.15 14.17
C VAL A 229 37.59 1.66 15.26
#